data_AF-A0A7U9S773-F1
#
_entry.id   AF-A0A7U9S773-F1
#
_cell.length_a   1.000
_cell.length_b   1.000
_cell.length_c   1.000
_cell.angle_alpha   90.00
_cell.angle_beta   90.00
_cell.angle_gamma   90.00
#
_symmetry.space_group_name_H-M   'P 1'
#
loop_
_entity.id
_entity.type
_entity.pdbx_description
1 polymer ?
#
loop_
_entity_poly.entity_id
_entity_poly.type
_entity_poly.pdbx_seq_one_letter_code
_entity_poly.pdbx_strand_id
1 'polypeptide(L)'
;MEQMLDAYTEQIINAYYENNAKKLHTVINKIFVKHYGGIAGKDIEEFYGVGSDVIMDIIWNGRYDSDKGDFDGYIYRSILFAIKDEYKRRYRDKRVFKVEGFDDKGNKIKVPIPDVSLDTPIKEGENTTIGETLQSDFVMDDELFEVMGIKKEYSPEMKEYLKKLSKIQVKVLELIADNYNQEEIKTILHIDSKMYADCIAAIKSYKNIKCIAGLVRRKERCWMNIE
;
A
#
# COMPACT_ATOMS: atom_id res chain seq x y z
N MET A 1 -30.92 23.72 36.83
CA MET A 1 -30.16 23.76 35.56
C MET A 1 -29.51 22.42 35.29
N GLU A 2 -28.73 21.88 36.22
CA GLU A 2 -28.09 20.56 36.11
C GLU A 2 -29.09 19.40 35.92
N GLN A 3 -30.18 19.37 36.69
CA GLN A 3 -31.27 18.38 36.51
C GLN A 3 -32.09 18.53 35.21
N MET A 4 -32.12 19.71 34.59
CA MET A 4 -32.86 19.94 33.33
C MET A 4 -32.02 19.56 32.10
N LEU A 5 -30.69 19.68 32.20
CA LEU A 5 -29.76 19.25 31.17
C LEU A 5 -29.68 17.71 31.10
N ASP A 6 -29.79 17.06 32.24
CA ASP A 6 -29.82 15.60 32.38
C ASP A 6 -31.08 14.98 31.75
N ALA A 7 -32.26 15.53 32.06
CA ALA A 7 -33.53 15.05 31.50
C ALA A 7 -33.67 15.25 29.98
N TYR A 8 -33.12 16.34 29.43
CA TYR A 8 -33.12 16.57 27.97
C TYR A 8 -32.17 15.61 27.25
N THR A 9 -30.99 15.38 27.83
CA THR A 9 -30.03 14.37 27.37
C THR A 9 -30.64 12.97 27.34
N GLU A 10 -31.33 12.59 28.42
CA GLU A 10 -31.99 11.30 28.54
C GLU A 10 -33.10 11.11 27.49
N GLN A 11 -33.87 12.16 27.19
CA GLN A 11 -34.86 12.14 26.11
C GLN A 11 -34.23 11.91 24.73
N ILE A 12 -33.09 12.55 24.45
CA ILE A 12 -32.37 12.36 23.19
C ILE A 12 -31.84 10.93 23.08
N ILE A 13 -31.22 10.42 24.13
CA ILE A 13 -30.70 9.05 24.18
C ILE A 13 -31.83 8.06 23.95
N ASN A 14 -32.94 8.19 24.68
CA ASN A 14 -34.11 7.34 24.50
C ASN A 14 -34.65 7.41 23.06
N ALA A 15 -34.80 8.60 22.50
CA ALA A 15 -35.30 8.77 21.13
C ALA A 15 -34.44 8.08 20.05
N TYR A 16 -33.13 7.99 20.26
CA TYR A 16 -32.20 7.40 19.28
C TYR A 16 -31.91 5.92 19.51
N TYR A 17 -31.91 5.46 20.77
CA TYR A 17 -31.51 4.11 21.16
C TYR A 17 -32.67 3.16 21.50
N GLU A 18 -33.89 3.69 21.67
CA GLU A 18 -35.09 2.85 21.85
C GLU A 18 -35.31 1.90 20.66
N ASN A 19 -35.88 0.73 20.93
CA ASN A 19 -36.13 -0.31 19.93
C ASN A 19 -34.87 -0.74 19.17
N ASN A 20 -33.79 -1.01 19.91
CA ASN A 20 -32.50 -1.42 19.36
C ASN A 20 -31.93 -0.39 18.37
N ALA A 21 -31.93 0.87 18.77
CA ALA A 21 -31.41 2.01 18.01
C ALA A 21 -32.04 2.19 16.61
N LYS A 22 -33.33 1.87 16.46
CA LYS A 22 -34.03 1.91 15.17
C LYS A 22 -33.94 3.28 14.48
N LYS A 23 -34.04 4.37 15.23
CA LYS A 23 -33.95 5.74 14.68
C LYS A 23 -32.55 6.01 14.12
N LEU A 24 -31.50 5.66 14.87
CA LEU A 24 -30.11 5.77 14.44
C LEU A 24 -29.86 4.98 13.15
N HIS A 25 -30.24 3.70 13.13
CA HIS A 25 -30.08 2.83 11.96
C HIS A 25 -30.81 3.41 10.74
N THR A 26 -32.02 3.96 10.93
CA THR A 26 -32.79 4.59 9.86
C THR A 26 -32.07 5.82 9.27
N VAL A 27 -31.49 6.67 10.12
CA VAL A 27 -30.73 7.85 9.69
C VAL A 27 -29.51 7.43 8.86
N ILE A 28 -28.75 6.44 9.34
CA ILE A 28 -27.57 5.93 8.66
C ILE A 28 -27.95 5.28 7.33
N ASN A 29 -28.94 4.41 7.31
CA ASN A 29 -29.42 3.77 6.09
C ASN A 29 -29.88 4.79 5.05
N LYS A 30 -30.56 5.87 5.48
CA LYS A 30 -30.95 6.98 4.62
C LYS A 30 -29.74 7.71 4.03
N ILE A 31 -28.67 7.89 4.80
CA ILE A 31 -27.40 8.45 4.30
C ILE A 31 -26.79 7.54 3.24
N PHE A 32 -26.74 6.23 3.50
CA PHE A 32 -26.20 5.24 2.55
C PHE A 32 -26.98 5.15 1.25
N VAL A 33 -28.31 5.12 1.32
CA VAL A 33 -29.17 5.14 0.13
C VAL A 33 -28.97 6.43 -0.68
N LYS A 34 -28.88 7.59 -0.02
CA LYS A 34 -28.77 8.88 -0.71
C LYS A 34 -27.38 9.14 -1.32
N HIS A 35 -26.32 8.75 -0.64
CA HIS A 35 -24.95 9.16 -1.00
C HIS A 35 -24.04 8.03 -1.49
N TYR A 36 -24.39 6.77 -1.21
CA TYR A 36 -23.50 5.62 -1.42
C TYR A 36 -24.15 4.44 -2.17
N GLY A 37 -25.32 4.68 -2.79
CA GLY A 37 -26.00 3.68 -3.64
C GLY A 37 -26.68 2.54 -2.87
N GLY A 38 -26.91 2.70 -1.57
CA GLY A 38 -27.58 1.70 -0.73
C GLY A 38 -26.66 1.00 0.28
N ILE A 39 -27.19 -0.02 0.94
CA ILE A 39 -26.54 -0.75 2.05
C ILE A 39 -26.00 -2.13 1.67
N ALA A 40 -26.40 -2.67 0.51
CA ALA A 40 -26.05 -4.04 0.11
C ALA A 40 -24.53 -4.19 -0.06
N GLY A 41 -23.97 -5.26 0.50
CA GLY A 41 -22.54 -5.59 0.44
C GLY A 41 -21.64 -4.63 1.23
N LYS A 42 -22.19 -3.88 2.20
CA LYS A 42 -21.43 -2.98 3.08
C LYS A 42 -21.48 -3.48 4.51
N ASP A 43 -20.40 -3.27 5.25
CA ASP A 43 -20.34 -3.51 6.69
C ASP A 43 -21.10 -2.39 7.42
N ILE A 44 -22.43 -2.45 7.36
CA ILE A 44 -23.31 -1.41 7.89
C ILE A 44 -23.30 -1.38 9.42
N GLU A 45 -22.99 -2.51 10.06
CA GLU A 45 -22.91 -2.64 11.52
C GLU A 45 -21.80 -1.77 12.08
N GLU A 46 -20.64 -1.73 11.43
CA GLU A 46 -19.54 -0.84 11.81
C GLU A 46 -19.98 0.64 11.75
N PHE A 47 -20.78 1.01 10.75
CA PHE A 47 -21.29 2.38 10.63
C PHE A 47 -22.37 2.72 11.65
N TYR A 48 -23.14 1.74 12.15
CA TYR A 48 -24.02 1.94 13.30
C TYR A 48 -23.22 2.26 14.58
N GLY A 49 -22.06 1.62 14.76
CA GLY A 49 -21.09 1.97 15.80
C GLY A 49 -20.59 3.41 15.67
N VAL A 50 -20.13 3.79 14.48
CA VAL A 50 -19.66 5.16 14.19
C VAL A 50 -20.73 6.21 14.48
N GLY A 51 -21.98 5.94 14.10
CA GLY A 51 -23.09 6.84 14.41
C GLY A 51 -23.36 6.96 15.90
N SER A 52 -23.19 5.87 16.66
CA SER A 52 -23.33 5.89 18.11
C SER A 52 -22.26 6.74 18.77
N ASP A 53 -20.99 6.58 18.36
CA ASP A 53 -19.88 7.38 18.88
C ASP A 53 -20.09 8.88 18.65
N VAL A 54 -20.62 9.25 17.47
CA VAL A 54 -20.94 10.65 17.14
C VAL A 54 -22.01 11.22 18.06
N ILE A 55 -23.11 10.47 18.30
CA ILE A 55 -24.17 10.94 19.19
C ILE A 55 -23.64 11.12 20.61
N MET A 56 -22.86 10.15 21.10
CA MET A 56 -22.28 10.21 22.45
C MET A 56 -21.26 11.35 22.58
N ASP A 57 -20.42 11.58 21.57
CA ASP A 57 -19.49 12.73 21.53
C ASP A 57 -20.21 14.07 21.58
N ILE A 58 -21.30 14.22 20.82
CA ILE A 58 -22.09 15.46 20.79
C ILE A 58 -22.72 15.75 22.15
N ILE A 59 -23.29 14.73 22.79
CA ILE A 59 -23.92 14.82 24.10
C ILE A 59 -22.87 15.13 25.17
N TRP A 60 -21.82 14.31 25.25
CA TRP A 60 -20.80 14.41 26.30
C TRP A 60 -20.03 15.73 26.25
N ASN A 61 -19.72 16.21 25.03
CA ASN A 61 -18.97 17.43 24.84
C ASN A 61 -19.85 18.68 24.64
N GLY A 62 -21.18 18.56 24.77
CA GLY A 62 -22.12 19.68 24.64
C GLY A 62 -21.98 20.45 23.32
N ARG A 63 -21.77 19.75 22.19
CA ARG A 63 -21.46 20.38 20.89
C ARG A 63 -22.69 20.94 20.17
N TYR A 64 -23.88 20.54 20.61
CA TYR A 64 -25.14 20.99 20.04
C TYR A 64 -25.61 22.28 20.71
N ASP A 65 -26.08 23.20 19.86
CA ASP A 65 -26.62 24.50 20.25
C ASP A 65 -28.04 24.60 19.69
N SER A 66 -29.03 24.61 20.59
CA SER A 66 -30.46 24.63 20.22
C SER A 66 -30.88 25.88 19.47
N ASP A 67 -30.15 26.98 19.61
CA ASP A 67 -30.48 28.24 18.94
C ASP A 67 -30.09 28.21 17.46
N LYS A 68 -29.22 27.27 17.06
CA LYS A 68 -28.71 27.16 15.68
C LYS A 68 -29.55 26.28 14.76
N GLY A 69 -30.53 25.54 15.28
CA GLY A 69 -31.44 24.74 14.47
C GLY A 69 -31.85 23.43 15.13
N ASP A 70 -32.40 22.54 14.30
CA ASP A 70 -32.94 21.24 14.73
C ASP A 70 -31.84 20.20 15.05
N PHE A 71 -32.07 19.43 16.11
CA PHE A 71 -31.14 18.40 16.59
C PHE A 71 -31.00 17.26 15.59
N ASP A 72 -32.10 16.77 15.01
CA ASP A 72 -32.06 15.65 14.05
C ASP A 72 -31.29 16.06 12.78
N GLY A 73 -31.46 17.30 12.33
CA GLY A 73 -30.67 17.88 11.24
C GLY A 73 -29.17 17.98 11.54
N TYR A 74 -28.81 18.38 12.77
CA TYR A 74 -27.42 18.44 13.22
C TYR A 74 -26.79 17.04 13.30
N ILE A 75 -27.49 16.07 13.87
CA ILE A 75 -27.04 14.67 13.96
C ILE A 75 -26.86 14.07 12.56
N TYR A 76 -27.83 14.25 11.67
CA TYR A 76 -27.74 13.77 10.29
C TYR A 76 -26.45 14.24 9.61
N ARG A 77 -26.13 15.54 9.76
CA ARG A 77 -24.95 16.14 9.14
C ARG A 77 -23.66 15.69 9.80
N SER A 78 -23.66 15.53 11.13
CA SER A 78 -22.52 15.06 11.90
C SER A 78 -22.18 13.61 11.55
N ILE A 79 -23.17 12.72 11.51
CA ILE A 79 -23.01 11.32 11.07
C ILE A 79 -22.53 11.26 9.62
N LEU A 80 -23.08 12.08 8.71
CA LEU A 80 -22.62 12.14 7.32
C LEU A 80 -21.13 12.49 7.22
N PHE A 81 -20.64 13.43 8.04
CA PHE A 81 -19.22 13.78 8.06
C PHE A 81 -18.36 12.66 8.66
N ALA A 82 -18.80 12.03 9.74
CA ALA A 82 -18.10 10.89 10.33
C ALA A 82 -17.97 9.72 9.35
N ILE A 83 -19.05 9.38 8.63
CA ILE A 83 -19.01 8.37 7.56
C ILE A 83 -18.01 8.76 6.48
N LYS A 84 -18.00 10.02 6.02
CA LYS A 84 -17.02 10.49 5.02
C LYS A 84 -15.59 10.34 5.52
N ASP A 85 -15.34 10.65 6.79
CA ASP A 85 -14.01 10.54 7.37
C ASP A 85 -13.58 9.08 7.55
N GLU A 86 -14.50 8.18 7.91
CA GLU A 86 -14.25 6.73 7.90
C GLU A 86 -13.90 6.21 6.51
N TYR A 87 -14.64 6.63 5.48
CA TYR A 87 -14.28 6.29 4.09
C TYR A 87 -12.89 6.81 3.72
N LYS A 88 -12.54 8.06 4.07
CA LYS A 88 -11.18 8.57 3.84
C LYS A 88 -10.13 7.78 4.62
N ARG A 89 -10.43 7.34 5.84
CA ARG A 89 -9.52 6.58 6.70
C ARG A 89 -9.23 5.21 6.10
N ARG A 90 -10.27 4.50 5.65
CA ARG A 90 -10.20 3.17 5.01
C ARG A 90 -9.50 3.23 3.65
N TYR A 91 -9.93 4.13 2.76
CA TYR A 91 -9.44 4.21 1.38
C TYR A 91 -8.25 5.16 1.18
N ARG A 92 -7.45 5.38 2.22
CA ARG A 92 -6.24 6.20 2.11
C ARG A 92 -5.19 5.46 1.29
N ASP A 93 -4.45 6.17 0.42
CA ASP A 93 -3.50 5.57 -0.54
C ASP A 93 -2.46 4.62 0.11
N LYS A 94 -2.05 4.88 1.35
CA LYS A 94 -1.11 4.02 2.08
C LYS A 94 -1.70 2.69 2.56
N ARG A 95 -3.03 2.51 2.49
CA ARG A 95 -3.76 1.36 3.09
C ARG A 95 -4.50 0.51 2.07
N VAL A 96 -4.75 1.04 0.88
CA VAL A 96 -5.53 0.36 -0.15
C VAL A 96 -4.82 0.54 -1.49
N PHE A 97 -4.63 -0.59 -2.18
CA PHE A 97 -4.15 -0.57 -3.54
C PHE A 97 -5.19 0.08 -4.46
N LYS A 98 -4.74 0.98 -5.34
CA LYS A 98 -5.62 1.70 -6.27
C LYS A 98 -5.16 1.49 -7.69
N VAL A 99 -6.11 1.16 -8.56
CA VAL A 99 -5.87 1.10 -10.01
C VAL A 99 -6.41 2.35 -10.68
N GLU A 100 -5.75 2.75 -11.77
CA GLU A 100 -6.29 3.80 -12.64
C GLU A 100 -7.44 3.21 -13.46
N GLY A 101 -8.58 3.88 -13.42
CA GLY A 101 -9.75 3.60 -14.25
C GLY A 101 -10.26 4.89 -14.90
N PHE A 102 -11.34 4.77 -15.67
CA PHE A 102 -12.03 5.90 -16.28
C PHE A 102 -13.45 5.98 -15.74
N ASP A 103 -13.94 7.20 -15.49
CA ASP A 103 -15.35 7.42 -15.16
C ASP A 103 -16.23 7.36 -16.44
N ASP A 104 -17.55 7.36 -16.26
CA ASP A 104 -18.53 7.40 -17.37
C ASP A 104 -18.39 8.63 -18.28
N LYS A 105 -17.59 9.63 -17.86
CA LYS A 105 -17.30 10.87 -18.58
C LYS A 105 -15.89 10.87 -19.19
N GLY A 106 -15.15 9.76 -19.12
CA GLY A 106 -13.80 9.60 -19.66
C GLY A 106 -12.66 10.21 -18.83
N ASN A 107 -12.92 10.67 -17.60
CA ASN A 107 -11.88 11.20 -16.72
C ASN A 107 -11.14 10.06 -16.00
N LYS A 108 -9.82 10.21 -15.84
CA LYS A 108 -9.02 9.28 -15.03
C LYS A 108 -9.44 9.36 -13.56
N ILE A 109 -9.78 8.21 -12.98
CA ILE A 109 -10.10 8.04 -11.56
C ILE A 109 -9.22 6.97 -10.95
N LYS A 110 -8.92 7.09 -9.66
CA LYS A 110 -8.26 6.03 -8.89
C LYS A 110 -9.30 5.20 -8.17
N VAL A 111 -9.45 3.95 -8.57
CA VAL A 111 -10.44 3.02 -7.99
C VAL A 111 -9.74 2.17 -6.92
N PRO A 112 -10.20 2.21 -5.66
CA PRO A 112 -9.70 1.32 -4.62
C PRO A 112 -10.12 -0.12 -4.90
N ILE A 113 -9.15 -1.04 -4.84
CA ILE A 113 -9.42 -2.48 -4.91
C ILE A 113 -9.55 -3.02 -3.48
N PRO A 114 -10.68 -3.63 -3.12
CA PRO A 114 -10.83 -4.28 -1.82
C PRO A 114 -9.95 -5.52 -1.74
N ASP A 115 -9.48 -5.84 -0.53
CA ASP A 115 -8.74 -7.07 -0.27
C ASP A 115 -9.64 -8.28 -0.52
N VAL A 116 -9.06 -9.33 -1.09
CA VAL A 116 -9.72 -10.62 -1.32
C VAL A 116 -9.12 -11.64 -0.38
N SER A 117 -9.95 -12.45 0.28
CA SER A 117 -9.45 -13.53 1.13
C SER A 117 -8.66 -14.53 0.28
N LEU A 118 -7.52 -14.99 0.79
CA LEU A 118 -6.72 -16.03 0.16
C LEU A 118 -7.50 -17.35 0.00
N ASP A 119 -8.46 -17.59 0.90
CA ASP A 119 -9.32 -18.77 0.90
C ASP A 119 -10.49 -18.67 -0.10
N THR A 120 -10.57 -17.56 -0.84
CA THR A 120 -11.61 -17.39 -1.86
C THR A 120 -11.35 -18.39 -3.00
N PRO A 121 -12.35 -19.20 -3.40
CA PRO A 121 -12.20 -20.11 -4.54
C PRO A 121 -12.06 -19.30 -5.84
N ILE A 122 -11.24 -19.79 -6.77
CA ILE A 122 -10.98 -19.09 -8.04
C ILE A 122 -12.22 -19.11 -8.95
N LYS A 123 -12.99 -20.19 -8.89
CA LYS A 123 -14.27 -20.37 -9.59
C LYS A 123 -15.26 -21.12 -8.70
N GLU A 124 -16.55 -20.90 -8.94
CA GLU A 124 -17.61 -21.65 -8.27
C GLU A 124 -17.47 -23.15 -8.53
N GLY A 125 -17.36 -23.94 -7.45
CA GLY A 125 -17.27 -25.40 -7.50
C GLY A 125 -15.84 -25.97 -7.62
N GLU A 126 -14.82 -25.13 -7.72
CA GLU A 126 -13.42 -25.57 -7.65
C GLU A 126 -12.89 -25.50 -6.22
N ASN A 127 -12.09 -26.48 -5.81
CA ASN A 127 -11.49 -26.54 -4.47
C ASN A 127 -10.18 -25.76 -4.36
N THR A 128 -9.71 -25.17 -5.47
CA THR A 128 -8.46 -24.40 -5.51
C THR A 128 -8.73 -22.96 -5.12
N THR A 129 -7.98 -22.48 -4.14
CA THR A 129 -8.10 -21.11 -3.62
C THR A 129 -7.12 -20.17 -4.28
N ILE A 130 -7.40 -18.87 -4.24
CA ILE A 130 -6.49 -17.84 -4.77
C ILE A 130 -5.10 -17.97 -4.11
N GLY A 131 -5.06 -18.19 -2.80
CA GLY A 131 -3.81 -18.33 -2.03
C GLY A 131 -2.92 -19.46 -2.53
N GLU A 132 -3.49 -20.60 -2.93
CA GLU A 132 -2.73 -21.74 -3.45
C GLU A 132 -2.06 -21.45 -4.80
N THR A 133 -2.57 -20.49 -5.56
CA THR A 133 -2.00 -20.10 -6.86
C THR A 133 -0.95 -18.99 -6.77
N LEU A 134 -0.83 -18.33 -5.61
CA LEU A 134 0.14 -17.26 -5.45
C LEU A 134 1.55 -17.85 -5.38
N GLN A 135 2.36 -17.51 -6.38
CA GLN A 135 3.77 -17.86 -6.37
C GLN A 135 4.51 -17.01 -5.33
N SER A 136 5.31 -17.66 -4.48
CA SER A 136 6.22 -16.97 -3.58
C SER A 136 7.30 -16.24 -4.37
N ASP A 137 7.72 -15.06 -3.88
CA ASP A 137 8.90 -14.35 -4.38
C ASP A 137 10.22 -15.00 -3.94
N PHE A 138 10.13 -16.00 -3.05
CA PHE A 138 11.27 -16.77 -2.56
C PHE A 138 11.79 -17.75 -3.62
N VAL A 139 13.01 -17.49 -4.08
CA VAL A 139 13.73 -18.36 -5.02
C VAL A 139 14.69 -19.26 -4.23
N MET A 140 14.32 -20.53 -4.04
CA MET A 140 15.12 -21.52 -3.30
C MET A 140 16.59 -21.58 -3.75
N ASP A 141 16.85 -21.47 -5.05
CA ASP A 141 18.20 -21.54 -5.60
C ASP A 141 19.09 -20.41 -5.04
N ASP A 142 18.55 -19.19 -4.93
CA ASP A 142 19.28 -18.03 -4.42
C ASP A 142 19.71 -18.24 -2.97
N GLU A 143 18.78 -18.72 -2.14
CA GLU A 143 19.06 -19.07 -0.74
C GLU A 143 20.09 -20.21 -0.63
N LEU A 144 19.97 -21.24 -1.48
CA LEU A 144 20.91 -22.36 -1.49
C LEU A 144 22.33 -21.92 -1.87
N PHE A 145 22.47 -20.99 -2.82
CA PHE A 145 23.76 -20.43 -3.22
C PHE A 145 24.41 -19.65 -2.07
N GLU A 146 23.63 -18.91 -1.28
CA GLU A 146 24.12 -18.21 -0.09
C GLU A 146 24.56 -19.18 1.01
N VAL A 147 23.72 -20.16 1.37
CA VAL A 147 24.00 -21.15 2.44
C VAL A 147 25.20 -22.04 2.10
N MET A 148 25.32 -22.48 0.86
CA MET A 148 26.40 -23.35 0.41
C MET A 148 27.69 -22.60 0.10
N GLY A 149 27.70 -21.26 0.20
CA GLY A 149 28.84 -20.42 -0.18
C GLY A 149 29.23 -20.54 -1.66
N ILE A 150 28.35 -21.10 -2.48
CA ILE A 150 28.54 -21.26 -3.91
C ILE A 150 28.15 -19.91 -4.53
N LYS A 151 29.15 -19.04 -4.75
CA LYS A 151 28.93 -17.80 -5.51
C LYS A 151 28.22 -18.19 -6.82
N LYS A 152 27.04 -17.59 -7.08
CA LYS A 152 26.31 -17.74 -8.35
C LYS A 152 27.32 -17.74 -9.48
N GLU A 153 27.35 -18.82 -10.26
CA GLU A 153 28.29 -18.88 -11.36
C GLU A 153 28.01 -17.72 -12.32
N TYR A 154 29.00 -16.83 -12.47
CA TYR A 154 28.91 -15.76 -13.44
C TYR A 154 28.61 -16.33 -14.82
N SER A 155 27.76 -15.64 -15.59
CA SER A 155 27.50 -15.99 -16.99
C SER A 155 28.83 -16.14 -17.75
N PRO A 156 28.90 -16.97 -18.80
CA PRO A 156 30.14 -17.16 -19.56
C PRO A 156 30.72 -15.83 -20.07
N GLU A 157 29.86 -14.88 -20.46
CA GLU A 157 30.26 -13.54 -20.90
C GLU A 157 30.79 -12.68 -19.74
N MET A 158 30.22 -12.80 -18.54
CA MET A 158 30.70 -12.12 -17.34
C MET A 158 32.05 -12.69 -16.87
N LYS A 159 32.25 -14.00 -16.98
CA LYS A 159 33.57 -14.64 -16.74
C LYS A 159 34.62 -14.12 -17.73
N GLU A 160 34.28 -13.93 -19.01
CA GLU A 160 35.18 -13.36 -20.00
C GLU A 160 35.51 -11.88 -19.73
N TYR A 161 34.53 -11.10 -19.26
CA TYR A 161 34.73 -9.72 -18.84
C TYR A 161 35.68 -9.62 -17.64
N LEU A 162 35.44 -10.40 -16.58
CA LEU A 162 36.29 -10.39 -15.39
C LEU A 162 37.75 -10.77 -15.70
N LYS A 163 37.97 -11.67 -16.67
CA LYS A 163 39.33 -12.01 -17.15
C LYS A 163 40.08 -10.83 -17.81
N LYS A 164 39.38 -9.81 -18.31
CA LYS A 164 39.98 -8.62 -18.95
C LYS A 164 40.38 -7.55 -17.92
N LEU A 165 39.89 -7.65 -16.69
CA LEU A 165 40.17 -6.71 -15.61
C LEU A 165 41.35 -7.18 -14.74
N SER A 166 42.05 -6.22 -14.14
CA SER A 166 43.05 -6.52 -13.12
C SER A 166 42.40 -6.93 -11.80
N LYS A 167 43.15 -7.64 -10.93
CA LYS A 167 42.67 -8.06 -9.61
C LYS A 167 42.16 -6.89 -8.75
N ILE A 168 42.79 -5.72 -8.86
CA ILE A 168 42.39 -4.51 -8.13
C ILE A 168 41.08 -3.96 -8.71
N GLN A 169 40.94 -3.93 -10.04
CA GLN A 169 39.70 -3.48 -10.70
C GLN A 169 38.51 -4.39 -10.37
N VAL A 170 38.73 -5.71 -10.29
CA VAL A 170 37.69 -6.66 -9.87
C VAL A 170 37.26 -6.41 -8.42
N LYS A 171 38.20 -6.19 -7.49
CA LYS A 171 37.87 -5.85 -6.10
C LYS A 171 37.12 -4.53 -5.96
N VAL A 172 37.52 -3.51 -6.74
CA VAL A 172 36.78 -2.23 -6.79
C VAL A 172 35.35 -2.48 -7.28
N LEU A 173 35.16 -3.33 -8.29
CA LEU A 173 33.85 -3.67 -8.83
C LEU A 173 32.98 -4.46 -7.83
N GLU A 174 33.56 -5.41 -7.10
CA GLU A 174 32.87 -6.17 -6.04
C GLU A 174 32.38 -5.23 -4.92
N LEU A 175 33.24 -4.33 -4.43
CA LEU A 175 32.85 -3.37 -3.39
C LEU A 175 31.79 -2.37 -3.87
N ILE A 176 31.78 -2.00 -5.16
CA ILE A 176 30.71 -1.19 -5.75
C ILE A 176 29.39 -1.98 -5.79
N ALA A 177 29.44 -3.28 -6.11
CA ALA A 177 28.26 -4.14 -6.12
C ALA A 177 27.66 -4.32 -4.71
N ASP A 178 28.51 -4.33 -3.68
CA ASP A 178 28.12 -4.40 -2.27
C ASP A 178 27.70 -3.02 -1.68
N ASN A 179 27.55 -1.98 -2.51
CA ASN A 179 27.13 -0.61 -2.15
C ASN A 179 28.10 0.17 -1.23
N TYR A 180 29.41 -0.09 -1.28
CA TYR A 180 30.39 0.74 -0.56
C TYR A 180 30.62 2.09 -1.24
N ASN A 181 30.86 3.13 -0.43
CA ASN A 181 31.16 4.47 -0.91
C ASN A 181 32.60 4.60 -1.42
N GLN A 182 32.84 5.57 -2.31
CA GLN A 182 34.17 5.78 -2.90
C GLN A 182 35.28 5.96 -1.86
N GLU A 183 35.03 6.66 -0.74
CA GLU A 183 36.04 6.86 0.31
C GLU A 183 36.32 5.59 1.10
N GLU A 184 35.29 4.78 1.35
CA GLU A 184 35.42 3.47 2.01
C GLU A 184 36.24 2.52 1.14
N ILE A 185 35.96 2.48 -0.17
CA ILE A 185 36.70 1.64 -1.13
C ILE A 185 38.18 2.03 -1.18
N LYS A 186 38.50 3.32 -1.21
CA LYS A 186 39.89 3.82 -1.18
C LYS A 186 40.60 3.40 0.10
N THR A 187 39.90 3.47 1.23
CA THR A 187 40.44 3.11 2.54
C THR A 187 40.69 1.60 2.64
N ILE A 188 39.74 0.77 2.20
CA ILE A 188 39.82 -0.70 2.23
C ILE A 188 40.92 -1.22 1.30
N LEU A 189 41.04 -0.66 0.10
CA LEU A 189 42.00 -1.12 -0.90
C LEU A 189 43.34 -0.39 -0.83
N HIS A 190 43.47 0.60 0.04
CA HIS A 190 44.66 1.46 0.17
C HIS A 190 45.11 2.06 -1.18
N ILE A 191 44.16 2.58 -1.97
CA ILE A 191 44.40 3.16 -3.30
C ILE A 191 44.20 4.68 -3.31
N ASP A 192 45.02 5.37 -4.11
CA ASP A 192 44.88 6.81 -4.32
C ASP A 192 43.66 7.16 -5.19
N SER A 193 43.20 8.41 -5.09
CA SER A 193 42.09 8.94 -5.88
C SER A 193 42.31 8.82 -7.39
N LYS A 194 43.55 8.97 -7.87
CA LYS A 194 43.88 8.77 -9.29
C LYS A 194 43.72 7.32 -9.72
N MET A 195 44.26 6.39 -8.93
CA MET A 195 44.16 4.95 -9.21
C MET A 195 42.71 4.46 -9.18
N TYR A 196 41.89 4.99 -8.27
CA TYR A 196 40.45 4.69 -8.26
C TYR A 196 39.77 5.16 -9.55
N ALA A 197 40.02 6.41 -9.98
CA ALA A 197 39.46 6.94 -11.22
C ALA A 197 39.88 6.12 -12.45
N ASP A 198 41.15 5.70 -12.52
CA ASP A 198 41.68 4.83 -13.58
C ASP A 198 41.01 3.44 -13.56
N CYS A 199 40.78 2.88 -12.37
CA CYS A 199 40.05 1.62 -12.23
C CYS A 199 38.62 1.75 -12.75
N ILE A 200 37.90 2.82 -12.39
CA ILE A 200 36.54 3.10 -12.88
C ILE A 200 36.54 3.29 -14.40
N ALA A 201 37.52 4.01 -14.96
CA ALA A 201 37.63 4.22 -16.40
C ALA A 201 37.89 2.91 -17.15
N ALA A 202 38.71 2.01 -16.59
CA ALA A 202 38.97 0.69 -17.15
C ALA A 202 37.74 -0.23 -17.07
N ILE A 203 37.02 -0.24 -15.95
CA ILE A 203 35.75 -0.95 -15.77
C ILE A 203 34.72 -0.45 -16.80
N LYS A 204 34.64 0.88 -16.99
CA LYS A 204 33.72 1.53 -17.93
C LYS A 204 34.19 1.56 -19.39
N SER A 205 35.36 1.01 -19.69
CA SER A 205 35.93 1.07 -21.03
C SER A 205 35.08 0.26 -22.01
N TYR A 206 34.75 0.84 -23.16
CA TYR A 206 33.97 0.18 -24.21
C TYR A 206 34.58 -1.16 -24.65
N LYS A 207 35.92 -1.25 -24.68
CA LYS A 207 36.64 -2.48 -25.01
C LYS A 207 36.29 -3.65 -24.07
N ASN A 208 36.08 -3.33 -22.79
CA ASN A 208 35.73 -4.30 -21.77
C ASN A 208 34.22 -4.53 -21.73
N ILE A 209 33.39 -3.47 -21.78
CA ILE A 209 31.93 -3.59 -21.72
C ILE A 209 31.35 -4.28 -22.96
N LYS A 210 31.99 -4.23 -24.14
CA LYS A 210 31.45 -4.82 -25.39
C LYS A 210 31.03 -6.29 -25.25
N CYS A 211 31.73 -7.11 -24.47
CA CYS A 211 31.39 -8.52 -24.30
C CYS A 211 30.15 -8.74 -23.40
N ILE A 212 29.81 -7.78 -22.53
CA ILE A 212 28.63 -7.83 -21.65
C ILE A 212 27.50 -6.89 -22.11
N ALA A 213 27.74 -6.02 -23.09
CA ALA A 213 26.77 -5.05 -23.61
C ALA A 213 25.50 -5.69 -24.19
N GLY A 214 25.59 -6.96 -24.63
CA GLY A 214 24.44 -7.75 -25.08
C GLY A 214 23.59 -8.33 -23.96
N LEU A 215 24.09 -8.40 -22.71
CA LEU A 215 23.32 -8.83 -21.54
C LEU A 215 22.47 -7.69 -20.99
N VAL A 216 23.06 -6.48 -20.92
CA VAL A 216 22.35 -5.26 -20.49
C VAL A 216 21.17 -4.97 -21.42
N ARG A 217 21.36 -5.09 -22.74
CA ARG A 217 20.30 -4.91 -23.76
C ARG A 217 19.29 -6.06 -23.87
N ARG A 218 19.59 -7.25 -23.32
CA ARG A 218 18.63 -8.38 -23.27
C ARG A 218 17.67 -8.25 -22.08
N LYS A 219 18.14 -7.72 -20.95
CA LYS A 219 17.31 -7.46 -19.77
C LYS A 219 16.22 -6.42 -20.08
N GLU A 220 16.55 -5.34 -20.78
CA GLU A 220 15.55 -4.32 -21.21
C GLU A 220 14.46 -4.89 -22.14
N ARG A 221 14.79 -5.88 -22.98
CA ARG A 221 13.82 -6.50 -23.91
C ARG A 221 12.89 -7.51 -23.24
N CYS A 222 13.31 -8.17 -22.17
CA CYS A 222 12.44 -9.06 -21.38
C CYS A 222 11.39 -8.31 -20.55
N TRP A 223 11.61 -7.02 -20.22
CA TRP A 223 10.61 -6.18 -19.57
C TRP A 223 9.58 -5.60 -20.55
N MET A 224 9.89 -5.55 -21.85
CA MET A 224 9.00 -5.04 -22.91
C MET A 224 8.08 -6.10 -23.53
N ASN A 225 8.20 -7.37 -23.15
CA ASN A 225 7.36 -8.47 -23.68
C ASN A 225 6.40 -9.04 -22.62
N ILE A 226 6.07 -8.24 -21.60
CA ILE A 226 4.91 -8.47 -20.74
C ILE A 226 3.91 -7.35 -21.06
N GLU A 227 3.25 -7.47 -22.21
CA GLU A 227 1.98 -6.84 -22.55
C GLU A 227 1.06 -7.90 -23.15
#